data_AF-A0A536QXI9-F1
#
_entry.id   AF-A0A536QXI9-F1
#
_cell.length_a   1.000
_cell.length_b   1.000
_cell.length_c   1.000
_cell.angle_alpha   90.00
_cell.angle_beta   90.00
_cell.angle_gamma   90.00
#
_symmetry.space_group_name_H-M   'P 1'
#
loop_
_entity.id
_entity.type
_entity.pdbx_description
1 polymer ?
#
loop_
_entity_poly.entity_id
_entity_poly.type
_entity_poly.pdbx_seq_one_letter_code
_entity_poly.pdbx_strand_id
1 'polypeptide(L)'
;MQGVLALDRVTVRDADFSRAAFERFAPNGCVFERCDFRGEHFDERLQTLFASRRQSVFRECRFEGADLRFVRPGQARFERCSFAGANIDGWVSACAEFLDCRFTGPIRNVTFHGKPWGHAAERIDPARSVNAFSGNDFTEAELISALFVNGIEVTQQRWPASESYVVIDRIHQRATRARSRILEWKDHERRNEALAMLQQVAFVFIHQNGIATQRVDDRWPAQAEIQREVWETLEHAL
;
A
#
# COMPACT_ATOMS: atom_id res chain seq x y z
N MET A 1 15.05 -34.91 6.50
CA MET A 1 14.88 -34.14 7.75
C MET A 1 14.81 -32.68 7.34
N GLN A 2 13.64 -32.20 6.95
CA GLN A 2 13.47 -30.78 6.66
C GLN A 2 13.11 -30.10 7.98
N GLY A 3 13.89 -29.08 8.34
CA GLY A 3 13.83 -28.45 9.65
C GLY A 3 13.18 -27.07 9.59
N VAL A 4 12.80 -26.56 10.76
CA VAL A 4 12.45 -25.16 10.95
C VAL A 4 13.75 -24.34 11.00
N LEU A 5 13.88 -23.34 10.16
CA LEU A 5 14.94 -22.34 10.28
C LEU A 5 14.42 -21.17 11.13
N ALA A 6 14.84 -21.14 12.40
CA ALA A 6 14.52 -20.06 13.33
C ALA A 6 15.75 -19.14 13.49
N LEU A 7 15.57 -17.86 13.22
CA LEU A 7 16.61 -16.84 13.34
C LEU A 7 16.17 -15.77 14.34
N ASP A 8 17.02 -15.40 15.30
CA ASP A 8 16.76 -14.33 16.27
C ASP A 8 17.86 -13.28 16.22
N ARG A 9 17.51 -12.05 15.84
CA ARG A 9 18.41 -10.88 15.83
C ARG A 9 19.72 -11.09 15.07
N VAL A 10 19.66 -11.84 13.97
CA VAL A 10 20.81 -12.02 13.08
C VAL A 10 20.71 -11.12 11.87
N THR A 11 21.86 -10.85 11.26
CA THR A 11 21.93 -10.28 9.91
C THR A 11 22.24 -11.39 8.92
N VAL A 12 21.40 -11.53 7.89
CA VAL A 12 21.63 -12.40 6.75
C VAL A 12 21.94 -11.51 5.55
N ARG A 13 23.03 -11.80 4.85
CA ARG A 13 23.50 -11.01 3.70
C ARG A 13 23.64 -11.88 2.47
N ASP A 14 23.27 -11.33 1.32
CA ASP A 14 23.56 -11.90 -0.01
C ASP A 14 23.07 -13.36 -0.15
N ALA A 15 22.01 -13.71 0.58
CA ALA A 15 21.46 -15.06 0.60
C ALA A 15 20.41 -15.23 -0.50
N ASP A 16 20.52 -16.33 -1.23
CA ASP A 16 19.55 -16.75 -2.23
C ASP A 16 18.51 -17.68 -1.60
N PHE A 17 17.26 -17.21 -1.50
CA PHE A 17 16.13 -17.98 -1.00
C PHE A 17 15.30 -18.62 -2.12
N SER A 18 15.59 -18.36 -3.41
CA SER A 18 14.84 -18.91 -4.57
C SER A 18 14.89 -20.44 -4.68
N ARG A 19 15.75 -21.09 -3.89
CA ARG A 19 15.95 -22.54 -3.82
C ARG A 19 16.04 -23.06 -2.38
N ALA A 20 15.58 -22.27 -1.41
CA ALA A 20 15.61 -22.66 -0.02
C ALA A 20 14.77 -23.94 0.22
N ALA A 21 15.28 -24.87 1.05
CA ALA A 21 14.69 -26.20 1.28
C ALA A 21 14.24 -26.42 2.74
N PHE A 22 13.78 -25.37 3.41
CA PHE A 22 13.27 -25.43 4.78
C PHE A 22 11.77 -25.78 4.78
N GLU A 23 11.26 -26.40 5.84
CA GLU A 23 9.80 -26.60 6.02
C GLU A 23 9.12 -25.32 6.51
N ARG A 24 9.81 -24.52 7.32
CA ARG A 24 9.30 -23.27 7.87
C ARG A 24 10.42 -22.29 8.13
N PHE A 25 10.15 -21.01 7.86
CA PHE A 25 11.09 -19.92 8.11
C PHE A 25 10.51 -18.88 9.07
N ALA A 26 11.16 -18.70 10.22
CA ALA A 26 10.67 -17.86 11.32
C ALA A 26 11.77 -16.91 11.82
N PRO A 27 11.98 -15.77 11.14
CA PRO A 27 12.85 -14.72 11.66
C PRO A 27 12.18 -13.98 12.83
N ASN A 28 12.99 -13.45 13.73
CA ASN A 28 12.56 -12.54 14.78
C ASN A 28 13.57 -11.41 14.97
N GLY A 29 13.18 -10.18 14.61
CA GLY A 29 14.06 -9.02 14.72
C GLY A 29 15.31 -9.12 13.85
N CYS A 30 15.22 -9.80 12.71
CA CYS A 30 16.36 -10.05 11.83
C CYS A 30 16.53 -8.93 10.80
N VAL A 31 17.73 -8.82 10.25
CA VAL A 31 18.03 -7.96 9.10
C VAL A 31 18.41 -8.85 7.91
N PHE A 32 17.73 -8.67 6.80
CA PHE A 32 18.05 -9.29 5.52
C PHE A 32 18.60 -8.20 4.60
N GLU A 33 19.84 -8.34 4.14
CA GLU A 33 20.48 -7.37 3.25
C GLU A 33 20.82 -8.04 1.91
N ARG A 34 20.31 -7.49 0.81
CA ARG A 34 20.56 -7.99 -0.56
C ARG A 34 20.20 -9.47 -0.74
N CYS A 35 19.16 -9.93 -0.04
CA CYS A 35 18.66 -11.29 -0.19
C CYS A 35 17.70 -11.40 -1.38
N ASP A 36 17.69 -12.56 -2.02
CA ASP A 36 16.91 -12.85 -3.21
C ASP A 36 15.72 -13.77 -2.88
N PHE A 37 14.50 -13.28 -3.11
CA PHE A 37 13.22 -13.99 -2.95
C PHE A 37 12.45 -14.03 -4.28
N ARG A 38 13.11 -13.86 -5.42
CA ARG A 38 12.44 -13.79 -6.73
C ARG A 38 11.76 -15.10 -7.09
N GLY A 39 10.57 -14.99 -7.67
CA GLY A 39 9.76 -16.12 -8.13
C GLY A 39 9.29 -17.06 -7.01
N GLU A 40 9.54 -16.71 -5.75
CA GLU A 40 9.15 -17.56 -4.62
C GLU A 40 7.63 -17.57 -4.45
N HIS A 41 7.09 -18.76 -4.19
CA HIS A 41 5.71 -18.91 -3.74
C HIS A 41 5.68 -18.85 -2.22
N PHE A 42 5.07 -17.82 -1.65
CA PHE A 42 4.96 -17.70 -0.20
C PHE A 42 3.77 -18.51 0.33
N ASP A 43 3.95 -19.83 0.31
CA ASP A 43 3.09 -20.80 0.95
C ASP A 43 3.34 -20.88 2.47
N GLU A 44 2.81 -21.92 3.12
CA GLU A 44 2.95 -22.16 4.57
C GLU A 44 4.40 -22.08 5.07
N ARG A 45 5.40 -22.37 4.22
CA ARG A 45 6.82 -22.30 4.55
C ARG A 45 7.29 -20.89 4.88
N LEU A 46 6.86 -19.93 4.06
CA LEU A 46 7.33 -18.54 4.09
C LEU A 46 6.29 -17.57 4.67
N GLN A 47 5.06 -18.03 4.93
CA GLN A 47 4.01 -17.22 5.57
C GLN A 47 4.47 -16.54 6.87
N THR A 48 5.35 -17.19 7.64
CA THR A 48 5.83 -16.63 8.91
C THR A 48 7.00 -15.64 8.76
N LEU A 49 7.49 -15.39 7.54
CA LEU A 49 8.62 -14.49 7.29
C LEU A 49 8.38 -13.08 7.84
N PHE A 50 7.13 -12.60 7.77
CA PHE A 50 6.75 -11.26 8.23
C PHE A 50 5.91 -11.26 9.52
N ALA A 51 5.70 -12.44 10.11
CA ALA A 51 4.84 -12.62 11.30
C ALA A 51 5.62 -12.49 12.62
N SER A 52 6.81 -11.89 12.58
CA SER A 52 7.72 -11.82 13.72
C SER A 52 7.23 -10.87 14.82
N ARG A 53 7.48 -11.23 16.10
CA ARG A 53 7.13 -10.37 17.25
C ARG A 53 7.96 -9.09 17.28
N ARG A 54 9.22 -9.15 16.85
CA ARG A 54 10.07 -7.98 16.62
C ARG A 54 10.13 -7.68 15.14
N GLN A 55 10.10 -6.41 14.77
CA GLN A 55 10.23 -5.98 13.39
C GLN A 55 11.50 -6.54 12.76
N SER A 56 11.31 -7.26 11.64
CA SER A 56 12.42 -7.65 10.77
C SER A 56 12.56 -6.62 9.65
N VAL A 57 13.80 -6.35 9.25
CA VAL A 57 14.15 -5.38 8.22
C VAL A 57 14.65 -6.10 6.98
N PHE A 58 14.10 -5.76 5.83
CA PHE A 58 14.52 -6.21 4.52
C PHE A 58 15.11 -5.01 3.81
N ARG A 59 16.40 -5.07 3.46
CA ARG A 59 17.15 -3.98 2.85
C ARG A 59 17.72 -4.44 1.52
N GLU A 60 17.40 -3.73 0.45
CA GLU A 60 17.89 -4.04 -0.90
C GLU A 60 17.52 -5.48 -1.34
N CYS A 61 16.44 -6.03 -0.78
CA CYS A 61 15.95 -7.36 -1.11
C CYS A 61 15.07 -7.35 -2.36
N ARG A 62 15.00 -8.51 -3.00
CA ARG A 62 14.38 -8.72 -4.31
C ARG A 62 13.21 -9.68 -4.20
N PHE A 63 12.00 -9.24 -4.55
CA PHE A 63 10.77 -10.04 -4.53
C PHE A 63 10.14 -10.16 -5.92
N GLU A 64 10.91 -9.93 -6.98
CA GLU A 64 10.37 -9.89 -8.35
C GLU A 64 9.69 -11.21 -8.74
N GLY A 65 8.45 -11.13 -9.22
CA GLY A 65 7.64 -12.29 -9.59
C GLY A 65 7.22 -13.20 -8.43
N ALA A 66 7.50 -12.84 -7.17
CA ALA A 66 7.09 -13.63 -6.02
C ALA A 66 5.57 -13.60 -5.82
N ASP A 67 4.98 -14.71 -5.37
CA ASP A 67 3.55 -14.79 -5.03
C ASP A 67 3.35 -14.60 -3.52
N LEU A 68 2.72 -13.49 -3.14
CA LEU A 68 2.57 -12.99 -1.76
C LEU A 68 1.09 -12.83 -1.34
N ARG A 69 0.12 -13.33 -2.12
CA ARG A 69 -1.34 -13.11 -1.94
C ARG A 69 -1.91 -13.49 -0.57
N PHE A 70 -1.30 -14.47 0.09
CA PHE A 70 -1.75 -14.97 1.40
C PHE A 70 -0.85 -14.54 2.54
N VAL A 71 0.11 -13.66 2.25
CA VAL A 71 1.07 -13.17 3.22
C VAL A 71 0.58 -11.83 3.76
N ARG A 72 0.65 -11.69 5.08
CA ARG A 72 0.49 -10.37 5.72
C ARG A 72 1.88 -9.81 5.99
N PRO A 73 2.22 -8.59 5.53
CA PRO A 73 3.54 -8.01 5.77
C PRO A 73 3.78 -7.63 7.25
N GLY A 74 2.76 -7.80 8.10
CA GLY A 74 2.90 -7.65 9.56
C GLY A 74 3.48 -6.30 9.92
N GLN A 75 4.55 -6.32 10.72
CA GLN A 75 5.34 -5.14 11.07
C GLN A 75 6.67 -5.03 10.33
N ALA A 76 6.85 -5.81 9.25
CA ALA A 76 8.10 -5.82 8.49
C ALA A 76 8.40 -4.44 7.90
N ARG A 77 9.69 -4.15 7.81
CA ARG A 77 10.21 -2.92 7.22
C ARG A 77 10.98 -3.24 5.96
N PHE A 78 10.61 -2.62 4.85
CA PHE A 78 11.27 -2.77 3.57
C PHE A 78 11.98 -1.47 3.21
N GLU A 79 13.28 -1.55 2.91
CA GLU A 79 14.15 -0.42 2.56
C GLU A 79 14.81 -0.71 1.22
N ARG A 80 14.58 0.11 0.20
CA ARG A 80 15.16 -0.06 -1.15
C ARG A 80 14.89 -1.44 -1.76
N CYS A 81 13.75 -2.04 -1.42
CA CYS A 81 13.34 -3.35 -1.95
C CYS A 81 12.61 -3.20 -3.29
N SER A 82 12.63 -4.27 -4.08
CA SER A 82 11.91 -4.35 -5.35
C SER A 82 10.81 -5.40 -5.27
N PHE A 83 9.58 -4.98 -5.61
CA PHE A 83 8.39 -5.82 -5.72
C PHE A 83 7.94 -5.91 -7.19
N ALA A 84 8.86 -5.82 -8.15
CA ALA A 84 8.52 -5.75 -9.57
C ALA A 84 7.80 -7.03 -10.03
N GLY A 85 6.53 -6.90 -10.43
CA GLY A 85 5.71 -8.05 -10.83
C GLY A 85 5.39 -9.03 -9.70
N ALA A 86 5.64 -8.66 -8.44
CA ALA A 86 5.24 -9.47 -7.29
C ALA A 86 3.72 -9.45 -7.13
N ASN A 87 3.12 -10.60 -6.83
CA ASN A 87 1.69 -10.70 -6.61
C ASN A 87 1.34 -10.45 -5.15
N ILE A 88 1.03 -9.19 -4.83
CA ILE A 88 0.63 -8.75 -3.49
C ILE A 88 -0.89 -8.54 -3.35
N ASP A 89 -1.69 -9.23 -4.17
CA ASP A 89 -3.16 -9.05 -4.18
C ASP A 89 -3.76 -9.26 -2.77
N GLY A 90 -4.60 -8.32 -2.36
CA GLY A 90 -5.29 -8.36 -1.06
C GLY A 90 -4.44 -7.95 0.14
N TRP A 91 -3.23 -7.44 -0.06
CA TRP A 91 -2.38 -6.98 1.04
C TRP A 91 -3.04 -5.89 1.89
N VAL A 92 -2.93 -6.05 3.21
CA VAL A 92 -3.26 -4.99 4.17
C VAL A 92 -2.02 -4.71 5.01
N SER A 93 -1.37 -3.58 4.72
CA SER A 93 -0.08 -3.21 5.31
C SER A 93 -0.24 -2.45 6.63
N ALA A 94 -1.10 -2.95 7.52
CA ALA A 94 -1.55 -2.24 8.71
C ALA A 94 -0.40 -1.70 9.58
N CYS A 95 0.70 -2.44 9.69
CA CYS A 95 1.90 -2.06 10.45
C CYS A 95 3.18 -2.19 9.62
N ALA A 96 3.12 -2.37 8.31
CA ALA A 96 4.35 -2.53 7.52
C ALA A 96 4.89 -1.17 7.10
N GLU A 97 6.20 -1.10 6.89
CA GLU A 97 6.91 0.12 6.48
C GLU A 97 7.60 -0.09 5.13
N PHE A 98 7.57 0.93 4.28
CA PHE A 98 8.14 0.90 2.93
C PHE A 98 8.89 2.19 2.65
N LEU A 99 10.21 2.08 2.48
CA LEU A 99 11.08 3.20 2.17
C LEU A 99 11.83 2.92 0.88
N ASP A 100 11.77 3.85 -0.05
CA ASP A 100 12.49 3.77 -1.33
C ASP A 100 12.22 2.47 -2.10
N CYS A 101 11.05 1.87 -1.93
CA CYS A 101 10.70 0.60 -2.57
C CYS A 101 10.12 0.83 -3.96
N ARG A 102 10.33 -0.14 -4.86
CA ARG A 102 9.79 -0.11 -6.23
C ARG A 102 8.66 -1.11 -6.39
N PHE A 103 7.50 -0.66 -6.86
CA PHE A 103 6.33 -1.47 -7.17
C PHE A 103 5.98 -1.32 -8.65
N THR A 104 5.89 -2.43 -9.38
CA THR A 104 5.52 -2.41 -10.80
C THR A 104 4.58 -3.55 -11.15
N GLY A 105 3.84 -3.36 -12.24
CA GLY A 105 2.77 -4.28 -12.62
C GLY A 105 1.51 -4.10 -11.76
N PRO A 106 0.59 -5.07 -11.78
CA PRO A 106 -0.71 -4.93 -11.14
C PRO A 106 -0.62 -5.01 -9.61
N ILE A 107 -1.13 -3.97 -8.94
CA ILE A 107 -1.27 -3.89 -7.48
C ILE A 107 -2.78 -3.90 -7.17
N ARG A 108 -3.30 -5.09 -6.83
CA ARG A 108 -4.74 -5.36 -6.73
C ARG A 108 -5.20 -5.42 -5.28
N ASN A 109 -6.31 -4.76 -4.96
CA ASN A 109 -6.97 -4.87 -3.66
C ASN A 109 -6.04 -4.61 -2.45
N VAL A 110 -5.02 -3.77 -2.62
CA VAL A 110 -4.02 -3.49 -1.57
C VAL A 110 -4.40 -2.25 -0.78
N THR A 111 -4.30 -2.33 0.55
CA THR A 111 -4.42 -1.15 1.41
C THR A 111 -3.11 -0.90 2.15
N PHE A 112 -2.50 0.25 1.86
CA PHE A 112 -1.34 0.77 2.57
C PHE A 112 -1.77 1.75 3.67
N HIS A 113 -1.22 1.59 4.87
CA HIS A 113 -1.51 2.45 6.02
C HIS A 113 -0.29 3.27 6.44
N GLY A 114 -0.43 4.58 6.53
CA GLY A 114 0.60 5.51 7.03
C GLY A 114 0.77 5.50 8.55
N LYS A 115 -0.14 4.85 9.28
CA LYS A 115 -0.09 4.68 10.74
C LYS A 115 -0.44 3.23 11.12
N PRO A 116 0.16 2.67 12.17
CA PRO A 116 -0.23 1.39 12.73
C PRO A 116 -1.76 1.31 12.93
N TRP A 117 -2.39 0.25 12.42
CA TRP A 117 -3.85 0.09 12.45
C TRP A 117 -4.28 -1.31 12.91
N GLY A 118 -5.45 -1.38 13.57
CA GLY A 118 -6.03 -2.62 14.08
C GLY A 118 -5.29 -3.22 15.29
N HIS A 119 -5.73 -4.39 15.74
CA HIS A 119 -5.20 -5.04 16.95
C HIS A 119 -3.70 -5.34 16.90
N ALA A 120 -3.12 -5.53 15.71
CA ALA A 120 -1.68 -5.76 15.57
C ALA A 120 -0.85 -4.55 16.02
N ALA A 121 -1.38 -3.34 15.91
CA ALA A 121 -0.70 -2.10 16.27
C ALA A 121 -0.34 -2.01 17.77
N GLU A 122 -1.12 -2.64 18.64
CA GLU A 122 -0.90 -2.64 20.10
C GLU A 122 0.38 -3.38 20.52
N ARG A 123 0.94 -4.20 19.62
CA ARG A 123 2.00 -5.16 19.93
C ARG A 123 3.24 -5.01 19.05
N ILE A 124 3.32 -3.95 18.25
CA ILE A 124 4.48 -3.69 17.40
C ILE A 124 5.71 -3.38 18.25
N ASP A 125 6.86 -3.86 17.79
CA ASP A 125 8.16 -3.69 18.44
C ASP A 125 9.21 -3.38 17.35
N PRO A 126 9.70 -2.14 17.24
CA PRO A 126 9.50 -1.04 18.20
C PRO A 126 8.12 -0.37 18.11
N ALA A 127 7.65 0.15 19.24
CA ALA A 127 6.46 0.99 19.32
C ALA A 127 6.64 2.30 18.53
N ARG A 128 5.62 2.70 17.76
CA ARG A 128 5.64 3.92 16.94
C ARG A 128 4.21 4.39 16.65
N SER A 129 4.07 5.66 16.29
CA SER A 129 2.79 6.29 15.95
C SER A 129 2.55 6.45 14.44
N VAL A 130 3.56 6.20 13.63
CA VAL A 130 3.54 6.29 12.16
C VAL A 130 4.26 5.08 11.56
N ASN A 131 3.81 4.64 10.38
CA ASN A 131 4.55 3.71 9.53
C ASN A 131 5.39 4.54 8.55
N ALA A 132 6.69 4.31 8.49
CA ALA A 132 7.52 4.95 7.48
C ALA A 132 7.07 4.53 6.07
N PHE A 133 6.67 5.51 5.27
CA PHE A 133 6.16 5.32 3.91
C PHE A 133 6.60 6.49 3.03
N SER A 134 7.79 6.38 2.41
CA SER A 134 8.41 7.51 1.70
C SER A 134 9.36 7.03 0.60
N GLY A 135 9.49 7.82 -0.46
CA GLY A 135 10.42 7.53 -1.56
C GLY A 135 9.98 6.36 -2.45
N ASN A 136 8.77 5.84 -2.27
CA ASN A 136 8.32 4.67 -3.01
C ASN A 136 7.98 5.04 -4.46
N ASP A 137 8.35 4.14 -5.37
CA ASP A 137 8.14 4.28 -6.79
C ASP A 137 7.02 3.36 -7.27
N PHE A 138 5.90 3.97 -7.65
CA PHE A 138 4.74 3.34 -8.29
C PHE A 138 4.61 3.75 -9.76
N THR A 139 5.61 4.39 -10.37
CA THR A 139 5.48 4.96 -11.73
C THR A 139 5.11 3.95 -12.81
N GLU A 140 5.49 2.68 -12.64
CA GLU A 140 5.17 1.55 -13.51
C GLU A 140 4.15 0.57 -12.88
N ALA A 141 3.43 1.01 -11.85
CA ALA A 141 2.37 0.22 -11.22
C ALA A 141 1.01 0.46 -11.89
N GLU A 142 0.21 -0.59 -11.96
CA GLU A 142 -1.21 -0.50 -12.25
C GLU A 142 -1.97 -0.65 -10.92
N LEU A 143 -2.40 0.47 -10.34
CA LEU A 143 -3.04 0.49 -9.03
C LEU A 143 -4.52 0.19 -9.19
N ILE A 144 -4.99 -0.99 -8.77
CA ILE A 144 -6.36 -1.46 -9.03
C ILE A 144 -7.03 -1.72 -7.70
N SER A 145 -8.03 -0.90 -7.35
CA SER A 145 -8.63 -0.91 -6.01
C SER A 145 -7.59 -0.76 -4.89
N ALA A 146 -6.47 -0.10 -5.18
CA ALA A 146 -5.42 0.17 -4.20
C ALA A 146 -5.77 1.41 -3.36
N LEU A 147 -5.44 1.37 -2.07
CA LEU A 147 -5.69 2.43 -1.12
C LEU A 147 -4.41 2.86 -0.42
N PHE A 148 -4.27 4.18 -0.25
CA PHE A 148 -3.25 4.79 0.58
C PHE A 148 -3.96 5.62 1.66
N VAL A 149 -3.99 5.12 2.90
CA VAL A 149 -4.85 5.66 3.97
C VAL A 149 -4.08 5.95 5.26
N ASN A 150 -4.75 6.63 6.19
CA ASN A 150 -4.26 6.90 7.54
C ASN A 150 -2.92 7.67 7.59
N GLY A 151 -2.72 8.65 6.71
CA GLY A 151 -1.60 9.59 6.78
C GLY A 151 -0.39 9.25 5.90
N ILE A 152 -0.61 8.57 4.77
CA ILE A 152 0.42 8.46 3.73
C ILE A 152 0.59 9.81 3.03
N GLU A 153 1.80 10.37 3.10
CA GLU A 153 2.15 11.61 2.40
C GLU A 153 2.36 11.36 0.91
N VAL A 154 1.37 11.75 0.12
CA VAL A 154 1.35 11.47 -1.33
C VAL A 154 2.45 12.21 -2.09
N THR A 155 2.91 13.36 -1.60
CA THR A 155 3.99 14.13 -2.23
C THR A 155 5.37 13.49 -2.07
N GLN A 156 5.51 12.52 -1.16
CA GLN A 156 6.76 11.79 -0.93
C GLN A 156 6.86 10.50 -1.74
N GLN A 157 5.94 10.25 -2.68
CA GLN A 157 5.96 9.06 -3.53
C GLN A 157 6.03 9.48 -5.01
N ARG A 158 6.41 8.55 -5.87
CA ARG A 158 6.33 8.72 -7.32
C ARG A 158 5.15 7.88 -7.84
N TRP A 159 4.21 8.53 -8.50
CA TRP A 159 2.95 7.92 -8.94
C TRP A 159 2.94 7.61 -10.44
N PRO A 160 2.07 6.70 -10.91
CA PRO A 160 1.86 6.53 -12.34
C PRO A 160 1.47 7.86 -13.00
N ALA A 161 2.08 8.17 -14.15
CA ALA A 161 1.83 9.43 -14.86
C ALA A 161 0.56 9.41 -15.74
N SER A 162 -0.19 8.31 -15.75
CA SER A 162 -1.40 8.17 -16.56
C SER A 162 -2.54 9.06 -16.04
N GLU A 163 -3.33 9.61 -16.97
CA GLU A 163 -4.58 10.33 -16.68
C GLU A 163 -5.63 9.44 -15.98
N SER A 164 -5.44 8.12 -15.94
CA SER A 164 -6.29 7.20 -15.19
C SER A 164 -6.23 7.40 -13.67
N TYR A 165 -5.27 8.18 -13.17
CA TYR A 165 -5.06 8.41 -11.75
C TYR A 165 -5.26 9.89 -11.37
N VAL A 166 -5.62 10.08 -10.10
CA VAL A 166 -5.72 11.39 -9.44
C VAL A 166 -4.75 11.38 -8.29
N VAL A 167 -3.90 12.40 -8.24
CA VAL A 167 -2.97 12.64 -7.15
C VAL A 167 -3.14 14.07 -6.69
N ILE A 168 -3.75 14.28 -5.53
CA ILE A 168 -4.04 15.61 -4.98
C ILE A 168 -3.70 15.69 -3.50
N ASP A 169 -3.30 16.88 -3.08
CA ASP A 169 -3.09 17.27 -1.69
C ASP A 169 -4.34 17.91 -1.08
N ARG A 170 -4.31 18.21 0.22
CA ARG A 170 -5.34 18.98 0.94
C ARG A 170 -6.77 18.53 0.64
N ILE A 171 -7.01 17.21 0.63
CA ILE A 171 -8.27 16.60 0.20
C ILE A 171 -9.49 17.17 0.94
N HIS A 172 -9.36 17.48 2.23
CA HIS A 172 -10.47 18.07 3.01
C HIS A 172 -10.85 19.47 2.52
N GLN A 173 -9.87 20.33 2.25
CA GLN A 173 -10.13 21.69 1.74
C GLN A 173 -10.71 21.65 0.32
N ARG A 174 -10.16 20.76 -0.53
CA ARG A 174 -10.67 20.51 -1.87
C ARG A 174 -12.10 20.00 -1.83
N ALA A 175 -12.43 19.04 -0.95
CA ALA A 175 -13.77 18.49 -0.80
C ALA A 175 -14.80 19.54 -0.38
N THR A 176 -14.45 20.43 0.57
CA THR A 176 -15.33 21.54 0.95
C THR A 176 -15.67 22.45 -0.23
N ARG A 177 -14.67 22.83 -1.03
CA ARG A 177 -14.87 23.71 -2.19
C ARG A 177 -15.54 23.00 -3.37
N ALA A 178 -15.17 21.74 -3.63
CA ALA A 178 -15.77 20.92 -4.67
C ALA A 178 -17.26 20.70 -4.40
N ARG A 179 -17.66 20.51 -3.14
CA ARG A 179 -19.08 20.44 -2.75
C ARG A 179 -19.87 21.66 -3.22
N SER A 180 -19.35 22.87 -3.04
CA SER A 180 -20.03 24.09 -3.50
C SER A 180 -20.20 24.11 -5.02
N ARG A 181 -19.20 23.68 -5.79
CA ARG A 181 -19.27 23.61 -7.25
C ARG A 181 -20.24 22.54 -7.75
N ILE A 182 -20.23 21.36 -7.12
CA ILE A 182 -21.17 20.28 -7.46
C ILE A 182 -22.62 20.71 -7.20
N LEU A 183 -22.87 21.51 -6.15
CA LEU A 183 -24.21 22.04 -5.87
C LEU A 183 -24.78 22.91 -7.00
N GLU A 184 -23.92 23.49 -7.85
CA GLU A 184 -24.31 24.33 -8.99
C GLU A 184 -24.63 23.52 -10.26
N TRP A 185 -24.36 22.21 -10.27
CA TRP A 185 -24.66 21.35 -11.41
C TRP A 185 -26.16 21.31 -11.69
N LYS A 186 -26.58 21.57 -12.94
CA LYS A 186 -28.00 21.69 -13.31
C LYS A 186 -28.75 20.36 -13.21
N ASP A 187 -28.13 19.28 -13.66
CA ASP A 187 -28.69 17.93 -13.65
C ASP A 187 -28.82 17.42 -12.20
N HIS A 188 -30.04 17.10 -11.78
CA HIS A 188 -30.34 16.70 -10.41
C HIS A 188 -29.79 15.31 -10.07
N GLU A 189 -29.89 14.34 -10.99
CA GLU A 189 -29.44 12.97 -10.76
C GLU A 189 -27.92 12.94 -10.69
N ARG A 190 -27.23 13.54 -11.67
CA ARG A 190 -25.76 13.64 -11.69
C ARG A 190 -25.24 14.34 -10.44
N ARG A 191 -25.89 15.44 -10.02
CA ARG A 191 -25.53 16.17 -8.79
C ARG A 191 -25.65 15.31 -7.54
N ASN A 192 -26.73 14.54 -7.41
CA ASN A 192 -26.95 13.69 -6.24
C ASN A 192 -25.90 12.56 -6.16
N GLU A 193 -25.61 11.90 -7.29
CA GLU A 193 -24.55 10.89 -7.38
C GLU A 193 -23.18 11.46 -7.02
N ALA A 194 -22.84 12.64 -7.56
CA ALA A 194 -21.59 13.33 -7.27
C ALA A 194 -21.45 13.67 -5.78
N LEU A 195 -22.52 14.15 -5.14
CA LEU A 195 -22.51 14.44 -3.70
C LEU A 195 -22.39 13.17 -2.85
N ALA A 196 -23.04 12.08 -3.25
CA ALA A 196 -22.93 10.78 -2.58
C ALA A 196 -21.50 10.23 -2.67
N MET A 197 -20.89 10.29 -3.86
CA MET A 197 -19.49 9.94 -4.04
C MET A 197 -18.57 10.83 -3.19
N LEU A 198 -18.75 12.16 -3.21
CA LEU A 198 -17.91 13.08 -2.44
C LEU A 198 -17.98 12.78 -0.93
N GLN A 199 -19.16 12.41 -0.42
CA GLN A 199 -19.33 11.98 0.97
C GLN A 199 -18.56 10.68 1.26
N GLN A 200 -18.63 9.70 0.36
CA GLN A 200 -17.87 8.45 0.46
C GLN A 200 -16.35 8.72 0.47
N VAL A 201 -15.87 9.58 -0.44
CA VAL A 201 -14.46 10.01 -0.52
C VAL A 201 -14.03 10.66 0.79
N ALA A 202 -14.82 11.58 1.34
CA ALA A 202 -14.53 12.25 2.61
C ALA A 202 -14.46 11.27 3.79
N PHE A 203 -15.29 10.23 3.79
CA PHE A 203 -15.26 9.18 4.80
C PHE A 203 -14.02 8.27 4.67
N VAL A 204 -13.75 7.73 3.48
CA VAL A 204 -12.60 6.85 3.22
C VAL A 204 -11.27 7.54 3.53
N PHE A 205 -11.16 8.82 3.20
CA PHE A 205 -9.94 9.60 3.35
C PHE A 205 -9.99 10.57 4.54
N ILE A 206 -10.81 10.31 5.56
CA ILE A 206 -10.98 11.19 6.74
C ILE A 206 -9.67 11.47 7.49
N HIS A 207 -8.71 10.55 7.44
CA HIS A 207 -7.42 10.66 8.10
C HIS A 207 -6.27 10.93 7.11
N GLN A 208 -6.58 11.47 5.94
CA GLN A 208 -5.60 11.76 4.89
C GLN A 208 -5.49 13.24 4.60
N ASN A 209 -4.26 13.70 4.36
CA ASN A 209 -4.05 15.03 3.81
C ASN A 209 -4.15 15.01 2.28
N GLY A 210 -3.62 13.99 1.62
CA GLY A 210 -3.70 13.83 0.16
C GLY A 210 -4.14 12.43 -0.23
N ILE A 211 -4.48 12.26 -1.51
CA ILE A 211 -4.92 10.98 -2.07
C ILE A 211 -4.16 10.68 -3.37
N ALA A 212 -3.97 9.39 -3.63
CA ALA A 212 -3.53 8.85 -4.90
C ALA A 212 -4.45 7.65 -5.21
N THR A 213 -5.28 7.75 -6.24
CA THR A 213 -6.32 6.75 -6.54
C THR A 213 -6.65 6.72 -8.03
N GLN A 214 -7.25 5.63 -8.50
CA GLN A 214 -7.87 5.60 -9.83
C GLN A 214 -9.02 6.60 -9.93
N ARG A 215 -9.17 7.22 -11.10
CA ARG A 215 -10.32 8.07 -11.45
C ARG A 215 -11.62 7.29 -11.47
N VAL A 216 -11.56 6.04 -11.91
CA VAL A 216 -12.70 5.14 -11.99
C VAL A 216 -12.40 3.92 -11.15
N ASP A 217 -13.23 3.68 -10.13
CA ASP A 217 -13.10 2.56 -9.20
C ASP A 217 -14.51 2.14 -8.76
N ASP A 218 -14.76 0.83 -8.73
CA ASP A 218 -16.05 0.24 -8.36
C ASP A 218 -16.45 0.53 -6.91
N ARG A 219 -15.53 1.03 -6.07
CA ARG A 219 -15.86 1.44 -4.69
C ARG A 219 -16.77 2.66 -4.63
N TRP A 220 -16.77 3.49 -5.69
CA TRP A 220 -17.50 4.74 -5.68
C TRP A 220 -18.91 4.51 -6.23
N PRO A 221 -19.95 5.05 -5.56
CA PRO A 221 -21.33 4.75 -5.91
C PRO A 221 -21.79 5.41 -7.24
N ALA A 222 -21.02 6.36 -7.75
CA ALA A 222 -21.37 7.11 -8.96
C ALA A 222 -20.92 6.40 -10.24
N GLN A 223 -21.59 6.66 -11.35
CA GLN A 223 -21.16 6.16 -12.68
C GLN A 223 -19.79 6.71 -13.10
N ALA A 224 -19.06 5.97 -13.95
CA ALA A 224 -17.68 6.29 -14.33
C ALA A 224 -17.48 7.71 -14.91
N GLU A 225 -18.45 8.26 -15.63
CA GLU A 225 -18.40 9.64 -16.13
C GLU A 225 -18.47 10.65 -14.97
N ILE A 226 -19.40 10.44 -14.04
CA ILE A 226 -19.58 11.30 -12.86
C ILE A 226 -18.36 11.19 -11.94
N GLN A 227 -17.77 10.00 -11.79
CA GLN A 227 -16.54 9.83 -11.01
C GLN A 227 -15.41 10.71 -11.54
N ARG A 228 -15.19 10.71 -12.87
CA ARG A 228 -14.19 11.59 -13.51
C ARG A 228 -14.47 13.06 -13.24
N GLU A 229 -15.71 13.49 -13.40
CA GLU A 229 -16.12 14.89 -13.20
C GLU A 229 -15.98 15.34 -11.73
N VAL A 230 -16.27 14.47 -10.76
CA VAL A 230 -16.03 14.72 -9.33
C VAL A 230 -14.54 14.91 -9.05
N TRP A 231 -13.68 14.06 -9.61
CA TRP A 231 -12.23 14.18 -9.45
C TRP A 231 -11.67 15.45 -10.10
N GLU A 232 -12.09 15.78 -11.32
CA GLU A 232 -11.73 17.03 -11.98
C GLU A 232 -12.16 18.26 -11.15
N THR A 233 -13.36 18.18 -10.55
CA THR A 233 -13.85 19.25 -9.67
C THR A 233 -12.97 19.41 -8.43
N LEU A 234 -12.49 18.31 -7.83
CA LEU A 234 -11.55 18.30 -6.70
C LEU A 234 -10.17 18.83 -7.08
N GLU A 235 -9.65 18.45 -8.24
CA GLU A 235 -8.36 18.91 -8.77
C GLU A 235 -8.35 20.43 -8.98
N HIS A 236 -9.44 20.99 -9.50
CA HIS A 236 -9.55 22.44 -9.70
C HIS A 236 -9.97 23.24 -8.46
N ALA A 237 -10.24 22.59 -7.33
CA ALA A 237 -10.83 23.24 -6.15
C ALA A 237 -9.87 24.19 -5.41
N LEU A 238 -8.56 24.03 -5.60
CA LEU A 238 -7.48 24.87 -5.06
C LEU A 238 -6.51 25.22 -6.18
#